data_AF-A0A401G9D5-F1
#
_entry.id   AF-A0A401G9D5-F1
#
_cell.length_a   1.000
_cell.length_b   1.000
_cell.length_c   1.000
_cell.angle_alpha   90.00
_cell.angle_beta   90.00
_cell.angle_gamma   90.00
#
_symmetry.space_group_name_H-M   'P 1'
#
loop_
_entity.id
_entity.type
_entity.pdbx_description
1 polymer ?
#
loop_
_entity_poly.entity_id
_entity_poly.type
_entity_poly.pdbx_seq_one_letter_code
_entity_poly.pdbx_strand_id
1 'polypeptide(L)'
;MTGFGHGGVTLMSAIGTCHRARARKVASQSRPTSSPSITSNSSSVFIMSELPTLLLASLNPASRKQAEQNLQSLSLQPGFLSVLLRLVLEQSQDRAARLAGSVYLKNVVKNRWDDLS
;
A
#
# COMPACT_ATOMS: atom_id res chain seq x y z
N MET A 1 -23.48 -4.57 -38.53
CA MET A 1 -24.17 -5.84 -38.28
C MET A 1 -23.79 -6.31 -36.89
N THR A 2 -24.79 -6.31 -36.03
CA THR A 2 -24.80 -6.61 -34.60
C THR A 2 -24.71 -8.13 -34.39
N GLY A 3 -24.06 -8.60 -33.32
CA GLY A 3 -24.08 -10.01 -32.91
C GLY A 3 -23.07 -10.29 -31.79
N PHE A 4 -23.36 -9.92 -30.55
CA PHE A 4 -23.95 -10.78 -29.50
C PHE A 4 -23.10 -12.01 -29.13
N GLY A 5 -22.46 -11.93 -27.97
CA GLY A 5 -21.95 -13.09 -27.25
C GLY A 5 -23.04 -13.86 -26.51
N HIS A 6 -22.69 -15.08 -26.08
CA HIS A 6 -23.03 -15.74 -24.81
C HIS A 6 -22.70 -17.23 -24.93
N GLY A 7 -21.46 -17.60 -24.60
CA GLY A 7 -21.08 -18.99 -24.37
C GLY A 7 -21.37 -19.35 -22.92
N GLY A 8 -22.62 -19.67 -22.61
CA GLY A 8 -23.04 -20.20 -21.31
C GLY A 8 -22.70 -21.68 -21.21
N VAL A 9 -21.62 -22.01 -20.51
CA VAL A 9 -21.36 -23.36 -20.02
C VAL A 9 -21.47 -23.34 -18.51
N THR A 10 -22.35 -24.17 -17.94
CA THR A 10 -22.14 -24.94 -16.72
C THR A 10 -23.41 -25.76 -16.45
N LEU A 11 -23.36 -27.03 -16.84
CA LEU A 11 -24.26 -28.07 -16.37
C LEU A 11 -23.51 -28.80 -15.24
N MET A 12 -23.91 -28.60 -13.98
CA MET A 12 -23.46 -29.43 -12.87
C MET A 12 -24.68 -29.96 -12.14
N SER A 13 -24.97 -31.21 -12.43
CA SER A 13 -25.86 -32.09 -11.67
C SER A 13 -24.97 -33.08 -10.93
N ALA A 14 -25.14 -33.22 -9.62
CA ALA A 14 -24.93 -34.49 -8.89
C ALA A 14 -25.34 -34.32 -7.43
N ILE A 15 -26.46 -34.93 -7.10
CA ILE A 15 -26.96 -35.19 -5.75
C ILE A 15 -26.21 -36.43 -5.25
N GLY A 16 -25.54 -36.32 -4.10
CA GLY A 16 -24.79 -37.40 -3.47
C GLY A 16 -25.14 -37.52 -1.99
N THR A 17 -25.96 -38.51 -1.66
CA THR A 17 -26.48 -38.85 -0.34
C THR A 17 -25.52 -39.66 0.53
N CYS A 18 -25.56 -39.35 1.83
CA CYS A 18 -25.59 -40.25 3.00
C CYS A 18 -24.35 -41.06 3.48
N HIS A 19 -24.16 -40.91 4.81
CA HIS A 19 -23.78 -41.91 5.82
C HIS A 19 -22.30 -42.37 5.94
N ARG A 20 -21.69 -42.12 7.11
CA ARG A 20 -21.38 -43.15 8.14
C ARG A 20 -20.45 -42.60 9.25
N ALA A 21 -20.83 -42.93 10.48
CA ALA A 21 -20.14 -42.65 11.73
C ALA A 21 -18.75 -43.29 11.85
N ARG A 22 -17.89 -42.78 12.76
CA ARG A 22 -17.42 -43.50 13.98
C ARG A 22 -16.12 -42.92 14.59
N ALA A 23 -16.23 -42.58 15.88
CA ALA A 23 -15.27 -42.71 17.00
C ALA A 23 -13.86 -42.06 17.01
N ARG A 24 -13.68 -41.25 18.08
CA ARG A 24 -12.58 -41.19 19.06
C ARG A 24 -11.13 -41.32 18.56
N LYS A 25 -10.39 -40.22 18.70
CA LYS A 25 -9.06 -40.23 19.34
C LYS A 25 -8.78 -38.88 20.00
N VAL A 26 -8.60 -38.93 21.31
CA VAL A 26 -8.00 -37.88 22.13
C VAL A 26 -6.56 -37.65 21.65
N ALA A 27 -6.26 -36.42 21.24
CA ALA A 27 -4.90 -35.91 21.08
C ALA A 27 -4.89 -34.45 21.53
N SER A 28 -4.33 -34.23 22.72
CA SER A 28 -3.50 -33.08 23.09
C SER A 28 -3.78 -31.75 22.35
N GLN A 29 -4.46 -30.86 23.07
CA GLN A 29 -4.47 -29.42 22.82
C GLN A 29 -3.04 -28.88 22.77
N SER A 30 -2.51 -28.67 21.57
CA SER A 30 -1.55 -27.61 21.31
C SER A 30 -2.34 -26.34 21.01
N ARG A 31 -2.32 -25.37 21.92
CA ARG A 31 -2.77 -24.00 21.65
C ARG A 31 -1.87 -23.43 20.54
N PRO A 32 -2.39 -23.05 19.36
CA PRO A 32 -1.72 -22.04 18.57
C PRO A 32 -1.91 -20.71 19.31
N THR A 33 -0.81 -20.16 19.82
CA THR A 33 -0.77 -18.77 20.26
C THR A 33 -1.04 -17.90 19.05
N SER A 34 -2.24 -17.31 19.00
CA SER A 34 -2.62 -16.27 18.06
C SER A 34 -1.77 -15.03 18.35
N SER A 35 -0.58 -14.94 17.75
CA SER A 35 0.13 -13.67 17.64
C SER A 35 -0.63 -12.77 16.65
N PRO A 36 -0.87 -11.50 16.97
CA PRO A 36 -1.53 -10.58 16.07
C PRO A 36 -0.65 -10.27 14.86
N SER A 37 -1.31 -10.17 13.72
CA SER A 37 -0.81 -9.92 12.35
C SER A 37 0.30 -8.88 12.24
N ILE A 38 1.50 -9.33 11.83
CA ILE A 38 2.51 -8.47 11.20
C ILE A 38 2.16 -8.43 9.71
N THR A 39 1.32 -7.48 9.30
CA THR A 39 1.07 -7.22 7.86
C THR A 39 1.12 -5.72 7.53
N SER A 40 1.81 -4.93 8.36
CA SER A 40 1.93 -3.48 8.16
C SER A 40 3.19 -3.04 7.39
N ASN A 41 4.05 -3.97 6.94
CA ASN A 41 5.33 -3.60 6.31
C ASN A 41 5.27 -3.41 4.79
N SER A 42 4.29 -4.00 4.09
CA SER A 42 4.26 -3.96 2.62
C SER A 42 3.98 -2.56 2.06
N SER A 43 3.16 -1.77 2.73
CA SER A 43 2.83 -0.40 2.29
C SER A 43 4.03 0.54 2.36
N SER A 44 4.86 0.44 3.42
CA SER A 44 6.04 1.30 3.60
C SER A 44 7.14 1.06 2.56
N VAL A 45 7.30 -0.19 2.11
CA VAL A 45 8.29 -0.54 1.07
C VAL A 45 7.87 0.06 -0.28
N PHE A 46 6.57 0.02 -0.61
CA PHE A 46 6.04 0.62 -1.83
C PHE A 46 6.23 2.14 -1.85
N ILE A 47 6.00 2.81 -0.71
CA ILE A 47 6.22 4.27 -0.60
C ILE A 47 7.68 4.60 -0.88
N MET A 48 8.65 3.88 -0.29
CA MET A 48 10.08 4.16 -0.52
C MET A 48 10.50 4.12 -2.00
N SER A 49 9.91 3.24 -2.81
CA SER A 49 10.24 3.12 -4.24
C SER A 49 9.51 4.15 -5.12
N GLU A 50 8.28 4.53 -4.79
CA GLU A 50 7.46 5.42 -5.63
C GLU A 50 7.65 6.91 -5.29
N LEU A 51 8.01 7.21 -4.04
CA LEU A 51 8.20 8.58 -3.56
C LEU A 51 9.24 9.38 -4.37
N PRO A 52 10.45 8.85 -4.72
CA PRO A 52 11.41 9.57 -5.55
C PRO A 52 10.82 10.00 -6.90
N THR A 53 10.11 9.09 -7.57
CA THR A 53 9.49 9.32 -8.87
C THR A 53 8.40 10.39 -8.79
N LEU A 54 7.56 10.34 -7.76
CA LEU A 54 6.53 11.34 -7.51
C LEU A 54 7.10 12.71 -7.15
N LEU A 55 8.18 12.78 -6.37
CA LEU A 55 8.86 14.03 -6.06
C LEU A 55 9.46 14.67 -7.32
N LEU A 56 10.10 13.87 -8.18
CA LEU A 56 10.62 14.35 -9.45
C LEU A 56 9.49 14.79 -10.39
N ALA A 57 8.37 14.06 -10.43
CA ALA A 57 7.19 14.45 -11.18
C ALA A 57 6.56 15.76 -10.65
N SER A 58 6.63 16.01 -9.34
CA SER A 58 6.15 17.27 -8.73
C SER A 58 6.97 18.48 -9.21
N LEU A 59 8.25 18.29 -9.54
CA LEU A 59 9.10 19.33 -10.10
C LEU A 59 8.83 19.61 -11.59
N ASN A 60 8.18 18.70 -12.30
CA ASN A 60 7.87 18.87 -13.72
C ASN A 60 6.53 19.61 -13.88
N PRO A 61 6.48 20.77 -14.56
CA PRO A 61 5.25 21.55 -14.71
C PRO A 61 4.10 20.77 -15.36
N ALA A 62 4.40 19.78 -16.20
CA ALA A 62 3.38 18.96 -16.87
C ALA A 62 2.67 17.98 -15.92
N SER A 63 3.39 17.41 -14.95
CA SER A 63 2.87 16.39 -14.02
C SER A 63 2.71 16.88 -12.59
N ARG A 64 3.06 18.14 -12.31
CA ARG A 64 3.05 18.74 -10.97
C ARG A 64 1.74 18.53 -10.21
N LYS A 65 0.60 18.85 -10.82
CA LYS A 65 -0.72 18.73 -10.15
C LYS A 65 -1.04 17.29 -9.76
N GLN A 66 -0.85 16.33 -10.67
CA GLN A 66 -1.10 14.92 -10.38
C GLN A 66 -0.14 14.38 -9.32
N ALA A 67 1.14 14.76 -9.40
CA ALA A 67 2.14 14.35 -8.43
C ALA A 67 1.84 14.91 -7.03
N GLU A 68 1.46 16.19 -6.93
CA GLU A 68 1.06 16.82 -5.66
C GLU A 68 -0.20 16.16 -5.06
N GLN A 69 -1.21 15.81 -5.88
CA GLN A 69 -2.39 15.09 -5.41
C GLN A 69 -2.06 13.70 -4.86
N ASN A 70 -1.19 12.96 -5.55
CA ASN A 70 -0.72 11.66 -5.06
C ASN A 70 0.11 11.81 -3.77
N LEU A 71 1.02 12.80 -3.71
CA LEU A 71 1.81 13.09 -2.51
C LEU A 71 0.95 13.54 -1.33
N GLN A 72 -0.12 14.31 -1.56
CA GLN A 72 -1.08 14.66 -0.51
C GLN A 72 -1.81 13.43 0.01
N SER A 73 -2.26 12.54 -0.88
CA SER A 73 -2.93 11.29 -0.49
C SER A 73 -2.00 10.39 0.34
N LEU A 74 -0.72 10.31 -0.05
CA LEU A 74 0.30 9.60 0.71
C LEU A 74 0.65 10.30 2.04
N SER A 75 0.59 11.63 2.10
CA SER A 75 0.87 12.41 3.32
C SER A 75 -0.16 12.20 4.44
N LEU A 76 -1.32 11.62 4.11
CA LEU A 76 -2.33 11.21 5.09
C LEU A 76 -1.97 9.88 5.77
N GLN A 77 -1.07 9.09 5.18
CA GLN A 77 -0.67 7.82 5.78
C GLN A 77 0.25 8.03 6.99
N PRO A 78 0.04 7.25 8.07
CA PRO A 78 0.94 7.25 9.20
C PRO A 78 2.33 6.75 8.78
N GLY A 79 3.37 7.46 9.19
CA GLY A 79 4.77 7.10 8.86
C GLY A 79 5.29 7.69 7.55
N PHE A 80 4.48 8.40 6.76
CA PHE A 80 4.93 9.07 5.53
C PHE A 80 6.11 10.02 5.78
N LEU A 81 6.04 10.84 6.85
CA LEU A 81 7.09 11.80 7.18
C LEU A 81 8.42 11.10 7.51
N SER A 82 8.35 9.98 8.23
CA SER A 82 9.52 9.16 8.58
C SER A 82 10.17 8.55 7.34
N VAL A 83 9.35 8.07 6.39
CA VAL A 83 9.83 7.52 5.12
C VAL A 83 10.44 8.62 4.24
N LEU A 84 9.82 9.80 4.19
CA LEU A 84 10.32 10.96 3.46
C LEU A 84 11.67 11.42 4.03
N LEU A 85 11.81 11.47 5.36
CA LEU A 85 13.08 11.81 6.01
C LEU A 85 14.16 10.77 5.71
N ARG A 86 13.82 9.48 5.76
CA ARG A 86 14.74 8.39 5.40
C ARG A 86 15.23 8.52 3.96
N LEU A 87 14.35 8.86 3.01
CA LEU A 87 14.72 9.10 1.62
C LEU A 87 15.73 10.24 1.47
N VAL A 88 15.53 11.35 2.17
CA VAL A 88 16.44 12.51 2.10
C VAL A 88 17.83 12.21 2.69
N LEU A 89 17.86 11.40 3.75
CA LEU A 89 19.08 10.97 4.44
C LEU A 89 19.84 9.87 3.67
N GLU A 90 19.15 9.08 2.85
CA GLU A 90 19.74 8.01 2.05
C GLU A 90 20.62 8.58 0.94
N GLN A 91 21.94 8.43 1.08
CA GLN A 91 22.91 8.97 0.12
C GLN A 91 22.97 8.17 -1.18
N SER A 92 22.47 6.94 -1.15
CA SER A 92 22.39 6.04 -2.32
C SER A 92 21.32 6.48 -3.34
N GLN A 93 20.42 7.39 -2.96
CA GLN A 93 19.35 7.91 -3.81
C GLN A 93 19.83 9.06 -4.69
N ASP A 94 19.11 9.27 -5.79
CA ASP A 94 19.39 10.34 -6.74
C ASP A 94 19.38 11.73 -6.07
N ARG A 95 20.35 12.58 -6.45
CA ARG A 95 20.53 13.91 -5.84
C ARG A 95 19.29 14.78 -6.05
N ALA A 96 18.63 14.70 -7.21
CA ALA A 96 17.44 15.50 -7.48
C ALA A 96 16.25 15.04 -6.63
N ALA A 97 16.09 13.73 -6.41
CA ALA A 97 15.06 13.20 -5.50
C ALA A 97 15.27 13.66 -4.05
N ARG A 98 16.52 13.70 -3.56
CA ARG A 98 16.85 14.18 -2.21
C ARG A 98 16.56 15.67 -2.02
N LEU A 99 16.91 16.49 -3.01
CA LEU A 99 16.61 17.92 -3.00
C LEU A 99 15.10 18.17 -3.04
N ALA A 100 14.39 17.48 -3.95
CA ALA A 100 12.94 17.55 -4.04
C ALA A 100 12.26 17.14 -2.73
N GLY A 101 12.73 16.05 -2.11
CA GLY A 101 12.24 15.57 -0.82
C GLY A 101 12.47 16.57 0.31
N SER A 102 13.62 17.25 0.32
CA SER A 102 13.95 18.29 1.32
C SER A 102 13.04 19.52 1.18
N VAL A 103 12.80 19.97 -0.04
CA VAL A 103 11.91 21.11 -0.33
C VAL A 103 10.47 20.77 0.05
N TYR A 104 10.00 19.58 -0.34
CA TYR A 104 8.66 19.12 -0.01
C TYR A 104 8.47 18.97 1.51
N LEU A 105 9.44 18.35 2.21
CA LEU A 105 9.43 18.23 3.66
C LEU A 105 9.30 19.59 4.35
N LYS A 106 10.11 20.59 3.93
CA LYS A 106 10.04 21.95 4.48
C LYS A 106 8.63 22.56 4.34
N ASN A 107 8.02 22.39 3.17
CA ASN A 107 6.69 22.94 2.89
C ASN A 107 5.60 22.24 3.72
N VAL A 108 5.65 20.90 3.82
CA VAL A 108 4.70 20.12 4.61
C VAL A 108 4.80 20.47 6.09
N VAL A 109 6.01 20.53 6.65
CA VAL A 109 6.23 20.91 8.05
C VAL A 109 5.72 22.33 8.30
N LYS A 110 6.04 23.29 7.43
CA LYS A 110 5.55 24.66 7.56
C LYS A 110 4.02 24.74 7.56
N ASN A 111 3.35 24.08 6.61
CA ASN A 111 1.90 24.15 6.48
C ASN A 111 1.17 23.41 7.62
N ARG A 112 1.71 22.28 8.11
CA ARG A 112 1.09 21.49 9.19
C ARG A 112 1.30 22.10 10.57
N TRP A 113 2.36 22.88 10.76
CA TRP A 113 2.61 23.58 12.04
C TRP A 113 1.79 24.87 12.18
N ASP A 114 1.46 25.54 11.07
CA ASP A 114 0.61 26.74 11.08
C ASP A 114 -0.87 26.42 11.36
N ASP A 115 -1.37 25.29 10.85
CA ASP A 115 -2.73 24.77 11.08
C ASP A 115 -3.00 24.34 12.54
N LEU A 116 -1.95 24.20 13.35
CA LEU A 116 -2.03 23.84 14.77
C LEU A 116 -1.98 25.06 15.73
N SER A 117 -1.91 26.29 15.22
CA SER A 117 -1.98 27.54 16.00
C SER A 117 -3.36 28.18 15.94
#